data_AF-A0A5M5NSU5-F1
#
_entry.id   AF-A0A5M5NSU5-F1
#
_cell.length_a   1.000
_cell.length_b   1.000
_cell.length_c   1.000
_cell.angle_alpha   90.00
_cell.angle_beta   90.00
_cell.angle_gamma   90.00
#
_symmetry.space_group_name_H-M   'P 1'
#
loop_
_entity.id
_entity.type
_entity.pdbx_description
1 polymer ?
#
loop_
_entity_poly.entity_id
_entity_poly.type
_entity_poly.pdbx_seq_one_letter_code
_entity_poly.pdbx_strand_id
1 'polypeptide(L)'
;MIMAEKSVKEKNWENVLTQTEKYINSGRTNQLISYFHNLALYHTGKLPYQLFDYPQKLGVKALYFPWNSDSRESEYGHFIYEDLGYINEAQRWEFEAMVVWGETAPHLLNLARYNIVNKRPEVARRFINLLKQSLFYRKDAEELEKQLYAGSVPGLRMALENNKEHPARFANVINIGPELQYLCEQDTTNRMAFEYLMSDLLLSNNVVRFVDNLKFIRHFKYPEMPPAYQEALYIYKLGVDGETFSKSGFNVSENTEKRFQRYYNLYKNRQMQRLKAEFGNTYWYYLNFISPYGDKIIRN
;
A
#
# COMPACT_ATOMS: atom_id res chain seq x y z
N MET A 1 -6.95 -5.30 18.02
CA MET A 1 -5.56 -5.22 17.52
C MET A 1 -4.98 -6.61 17.37
N ILE A 2 -4.83 -7.39 18.45
CA ILE A 2 -4.35 -8.79 18.42
C ILE A 2 -5.10 -9.67 17.39
N MET A 3 -6.43 -9.60 17.32
CA MET A 3 -7.19 -10.39 16.34
C MET A 3 -6.93 -9.98 14.89
N ALA A 4 -6.70 -8.68 14.63
CA ALA A 4 -6.38 -8.19 13.29
C ALA A 4 -4.98 -8.67 12.88
N GLU A 5 -4.01 -8.54 13.78
CA GLU A 5 -2.65 -9.03 13.58
C GLU A 5 -2.60 -10.54 13.29
N LYS A 6 -3.29 -11.34 14.11
CA LYS A 6 -3.42 -12.78 13.89
C LYS A 6 -3.97 -13.09 12.48
N SER A 7 -5.00 -12.34 12.06
CA SER A 7 -5.63 -12.53 10.75
C SER A 7 -4.72 -12.13 9.59
N VAL A 8 -3.86 -11.11 9.76
CA VAL A 8 -2.83 -10.75 8.77
C VAL A 8 -1.81 -11.88 8.65
N LYS A 9 -1.31 -12.41 9.78
CA LYS A 9 -0.37 -13.55 9.80
C LYS A 9 -0.96 -14.81 9.14
N GLU A 10 -2.27 -15.02 9.29
CA GLU A 10 -3.02 -16.11 8.65
C GLU A 10 -3.46 -15.80 7.20
N LYS A 11 -3.17 -14.60 6.67
CA LYS A 11 -3.64 -14.10 5.36
C LYS A 11 -5.17 -14.17 5.17
N ASN A 12 -5.92 -14.03 6.27
CA ASN A 12 -7.38 -13.97 6.26
C ASN A 12 -7.87 -12.53 6.12
N TRP A 13 -7.77 -11.99 4.90
CA TRP A 13 -7.98 -10.58 4.61
C TRP A 13 -9.40 -10.08 4.89
N GLU A 14 -10.43 -10.91 4.64
CA GLU A 14 -11.82 -10.54 4.96
C GLU A 14 -12.05 -10.38 6.47
N ASN A 15 -11.40 -11.22 7.29
CA ASN A 15 -11.43 -11.01 8.74
C ASN A 15 -10.61 -9.79 9.15
N VAL A 16 -9.48 -9.49 8.50
CA VAL A 16 -8.72 -8.26 8.76
C VAL A 16 -9.61 -7.03 8.55
N LEU A 17 -10.34 -6.96 7.44
CA LEU A 17 -11.31 -5.87 7.19
C LEU A 17 -12.34 -5.80 8.32
N THR A 18 -12.98 -6.92 8.66
CA THR A 18 -13.98 -6.98 9.74
C THR A 18 -13.44 -6.47 11.08
N GLN A 19 -12.21 -6.84 11.47
CA GLN A 19 -11.62 -6.43 12.74
C GLN A 19 -11.17 -4.97 12.73
N THR A 20 -10.63 -4.49 11.61
CA THR A 20 -10.14 -3.11 11.47
C THR A 20 -11.29 -2.11 11.37
N GLU A 21 -12.36 -2.43 10.63
CA GLU A 21 -13.58 -1.61 10.52
C GLU A 21 -14.23 -1.34 11.87
N LYS A 22 -14.38 -2.37 12.72
CA LYS A 22 -14.90 -2.20 14.09
C LYS A 22 -14.11 -1.16 14.88
N TYR A 23 -12.79 -1.14 14.70
CA TYR A 23 -11.93 -0.17 15.37
C TYR A 23 -12.06 1.22 14.75
N ILE A 24 -12.04 1.33 13.43
CA ILE A 24 -12.18 2.61 12.70
C ILE A 24 -13.52 3.28 13.00
N ASN A 25 -14.61 2.50 13.03
CA ASN A 25 -15.97 2.97 13.32
C ASN A 25 -16.14 3.47 14.76
N SER A 26 -15.22 3.11 15.68
CA SER A 26 -15.20 3.68 17.04
C SER A 26 -14.67 5.13 17.09
N GLY A 27 -14.22 5.67 15.95
CA GLY A 27 -13.66 7.03 15.84
C GLY A 27 -12.18 7.14 16.23
N ARG A 28 -11.59 6.07 16.76
CA ARG A 28 -10.16 5.99 17.13
C ARG A 28 -9.28 5.94 15.89
N THR A 29 -8.11 6.57 15.98
CA THR A 29 -7.12 6.60 14.91
C THR A 29 -5.87 5.85 15.36
N ASN A 30 -5.47 4.84 14.59
CA ASN A 30 -4.28 4.04 14.86
C ASN A 30 -3.63 3.64 13.53
N GLN A 31 -2.32 3.85 13.42
CA GLN A 31 -1.57 3.63 12.18
C GLN A 31 -1.55 2.16 11.77
N LEU A 32 -1.25 1.25 12.70
CA LEU A 32 -1.23 -0.19 12.45
C LEU A 32 -2.59 -0.71 11.95
N ILE A 33 -3.69 -0.23 12.54
CA ILE A 33 -5.04 -0.58 12.08
C ILE A 33 -5.31 -0.08 10.66
N SER A 34 -4.90 1.17 10.36
CA SER A 34 -5.10 1.75 9.02
C SER A 34 -4.24 1.05 7.97
N TYR A 35 -3.00 0.70 8.34
CA TYR A 35 -2.07 -0.10 7.54
C TYR A 35 -2.64 -1.47 7.18
N PHE A 36 -3.07 -2.24 8.19
CA PHE A 36 -3.69 -3.54 7.96
C PHE A 36 -4.99 -3.46 7.16
N HIS A 37 -5.79 -2.41 7.36
CA HIS A 37 -7.01 -2.20 6.58
C HIS A 37 -6.69 -1.97 5.10
N ASN A 38 -5.77 -1.05 4.77
CA ASN A 38 -5.37 -0.81 3.38
C ASN A 38 -4.74 -2.06 2.74
N LEU A 39 -3.93 -2.81 3.49
CA LEU A 39 -3.36 -4.08 3.01
C LEU A 39 -4.44 -5.10 2.68
N ALA A 40 -5.45 -5.24 3.55
CA ALA A 40 -6.57 -6.14 3.32
C ALA A 40 -7.48 -5.67 2.17
N LEU A 41 -7.68 -4.35 2.00
CA LEU A 41 -8.38 -3.80 0.85
C LEU A 41 -7.67 -4.18 -0.46
N TYR A 42 -6.34 -4.16 -0.49
CA TYR A 42 -5.60 -4.58 -1.68
C TYR A 42 -5.82 -6.07 -1.98
N HIS A 43 -5.59 -6.94 -0.99
CA HIS A 43 -5.72 -8.39 -1.19
C HIS A 43 -7.16 -8.86 -1.48
N THR A 44 -8.16 -8.05 -1.16
CA THR A 44 -9.57 -8.30 -1.51
C THR A 44 -10.00 -7.58 -2.80
N GLY A 45 -9.09 -6.89 -3.49
CA GLY A 45 -9.36 -6.17 -4.74
C GLY A 45 -10.19 -4.89 -4.59
N LYS A 46 -10.33 -4.39 -3.37
CA LYS A 46 -11.20 -3.26 -2.99
C LYS A 46 -10.44 -1.93 -2.87
N LEU A 47 -9.10 -1.94 -2.72
CA LEU A 47 -8.28 -0.74 -2.45
C LEU A 47 -8.61 0.47 -3.33
N PRO A 48 -8.56 0.40 -4.67
CA PRO A 48 -8.80 1.58 -5.51
C PRO A 48 -10.25 2.08 -5.47
N TYR A 49 -11.20 1.23 -5.06
CA TYR A 49 -12.64 1.54 -5.02
C TYR A 49 -13.11 2.05 -3.66
N GLN A 50 -12.48 1.58 -2.57
CA GLN A 50 -12.93 1.81 -1.19
C GLN A 50 -11.90 2.58 -0.36
N LEU A 51 -10.84 3.12 -0.98
CA LEU A 51 -9.79 3.90 -0.30
C LEU A 51 -10.34 5.00 0.62
N PHE A 52 -11.47 5.60 0.24
CA PHE A 52 -12.10 6.71 0.96
C PHE A 52 -13.40 6.33 1.69
N ASP A 53 -13.81 5.06 1.69
CA ASP A 53 -15.00 4.61 2.44
C ASP A 53 -14.86 4.75 3.96
N TYR A 54 -13.65 5.06 4.43
CA TYR A 54 -13.34 5.38 5.81
C TYR A 54 -12.41 6.60 5.91
N PRO A 55 -12.39 7.30 7.07
CA PRO A 55 -11.65 8.55 7.18
C PRO A 55 -10.14 8.31 7.27
N GLN A 56 -9.43 8.58 6.16
CA GLN A 56 -7.97 8.47 6.02
C GLN A 56 -7.19 9.59 6.75
N LYS A 57 -7.45 9.79 8.05
CA LYS A 57 -6.87 10.90 8.85
C LYS A 57 -5.34 10.90 8.91
N LEU A 58 -4.72 9.74 8.72
CA LEU A 58 -3.26 9.57 8.74
C LEU A 58 -2.60 9.83 7.37
N GLY A 59 -3.39 10.04 6.31
CA GLY A 59 -2.85 10.26 4.98
C GLY A 59 -1.97 9.11 4.52
N VAL A 60 -0.80 9.38 3.93
CA VAL A 60 0.07 8.32 3.40
C VAL A 60 0.61 7.38 4.48
N LYS A 61 0.66 7.81 5.75
CA LYS A 61 1.04 6.95 6.89
C LYS A 61 0.02 5.82 7.14
N ALA A 62 -1.18 5.90 6.57
CA ALA A 62 -2.12 4.81 6.58
C ALA A 62 -1.71 3.65 5.66
N LEU A 63 -0.80 3.86 4.71
CA LEU A 63 -0.36 2.86 3.73
C LEU A 63 0.92 2.13 4.16
N TYR A 64 1.80 2.78 4.92
CA TYR A 64 3.10 2.25 5.32
C TYR A 64 3.61 2.90 6.62
N PHE A 65 4.73 2.39 7.15
CA PHE A 65 5.46 2.99 8.25
C PHE A 65 6.69 3.75 7.73
N PRO A 66 6.72 5.09 7.80
CA PRO A 66 7.96 5.84 7.61
C PRO A 66 8.95 5.44 8.69
N TRP A 67 10.17 5.08 8.30
CA TRP A 67 11.17 4.64 9.27
C TRP A 67 11.51 5.76 10.26
N ASN A 68 11.30 5.48 11.55
CA ASN A 68 11.44 6.43 12.66
C ASN A 68 12.07 5.78 13.92
N SER A 69 12.58 4.55 13.79
CA SER A 69 13.10 3.70 14.88
C SER A 69 12.09 3.33 15.97
N ASP A 70 10.76 3.33 15.70
CA ASP A 70 9.76 2.78 16.63
C ASP A 70 9.82 1.25 16.62
N SER A 71 10.20 0.68 17.75
CA SER A 71 10.35 -0.76 17.97
C SER A 71 9.07 -1.57 17.71
N ARG A 72 7.89 -0.96 17.79
CA ARG A 72 6.62 -1.65 17.53
C ARG A 72 6.29 -1.69 16.04
N GLU A 73 6.76 -0.72 15.27
CA GLU A 73 6.56 -0.70 13.82
C GLU A 73 7.47 -1.72 13.12
N SER A 74 8.65 -2.02 13.71
CA SER A 74 9.61 -2.99 13.15
C SER A 74 9.00 -4.37 12.88
N GLU A 75 8.14 -4.85 13.78
CA GLU A 75 7.43 -6.13 13.66
C GLU A 75 6.58 -6.25 12.39
N TYR A 76 6.04 -5.14 11.88
CA TYR A 76 4.97 -5.16 10.86
C TYR A 76 5.35 -4.54 9.52
N GLY A 77 6.47 -3.80 9.46
CA GLY A 77 6.86 -3.08 8.26
C GLY A 77 7.16 -3.98 7.06
N HIS A 78 7.59 -5.22 7.28
CA HIS A 78 7.95 -6.15 6.20
C HIS A 78 6.77 -6.52 5.28
N PHE A 79 5.53 -6.60 5.79
CA PHE A 79 4.38 -7.15 5.05
C PHE A 79 4.18 -6.47 3.68
N ILE A 80 4.13 -5.13 3.64
CA ILE A 80 3.96 -4.39 2.39
C ILE A 80 5.10 -4.64 1.41
N TYR A 81 6.35 -4.65 1.88
CA TYR A 81 7.51 -4.84 1.01
C TYR A 81 7.61 -6.29 0.50
N GLU A 82 7.16 -7.28 1.28
CA GLU A 82 7.02 -8.66 0.84
C GLU A 82 6.04 -8.76 -0.33
N ASP A 83 4.83 -8.20 -0.17
CA ASP A 83 3.78 -8.28 -1.20
C ASP A 83 4.12 -7.46 -2.46
N LEU A 84 4.78 -6.31 -2.28
CA LEU A 84 5.34 -5.51 -3.38
C LEU A 84 6.44 -6.26 -4.15
N GLY A 85 7.04 -7.30 -3.55
CA GLY A 85 8.20 -8.00 -4.08
C GLY A 85 9.51 -7.20 -3.96
N TYR A 86 9.55 -6.20 -3.07
CA TYR A 86 10.76 -5.44 -2.75
C TYR A 86 11.52 -6.12 -1.60
N ILE A 87 12.01 -7.33 -1.87
CA ILE A 87 12.48 -8.29 -0.85
C ILE A 87 13.67 -7.77 -0.03
N ASN A 88 14.53 -6.91 -0.59
CA ASN A 88 15.60 -6.27 0.17
C ASN A 88 15.06 -5.40 1.32
N GLU A 89 13.99 -4.64 1.10
CA GLU A 89 13.38 -3.83 2.15
C GLU A 89 12.58 -4.67 3.13
N ALA A 90 11.89 -5.72 2.66
CA ALA A 90 11.26 -6.69 3.56
C ALA A 90 12.31 -7.32 4.50
N GLN A 91 13.47 -7.70 3.97
CA GLN A 91 14.59 -8.23 4.75
C GLN A 91 15.15 -7.21 5.75
N ARG A 92 15.26 -5.92 5.38
CA ARG A 92 15.71 -4.86 6.31
C ARG A 92 14.77 -4.77 7.52
N TRP A 93 13.47 -4.67 7.28
CA TRP A 93 12.45 -4.62 8.33
C TRP A 93 12.45 -5.87 9.20
N GLU A 94 12.55 -7.05 8.60
CA GLU A 94 12.58 -8.31 9.35
C GLU A 94 13.84 -8.45 10.20
N PHE A 95 14.99 -8.00 9.70
CA PHE A 95 16.22 -8.01 10.48
C PHE A 95 16.14 -7.03 11.66
N GLU A 96 15.56 -5.85 11.46
CA GLU A 96 15.29 -4.89 12.54
C GLU A 96 14.32 -5.47 13.58
N ALA A 97 13.25 -6.14 13.14
CA ALA A 97 12.32 -6.85 14.02
C ALA A 97 13.03 -7.91 14.86
N MET A 98 13.86 -8.75 14.23
CA MET A 98 14.66 -9.77 14.92
C MET A 98 15.60 -9.17 15.97
N VAL A 99 16.23 -8.03 15.68
CA VAL A 99 17.13 -7.34 16.64
C VAL A 99 16.34 -6.82 17.85
N VAL A 100 15.14 -6.30 17.63
CA VAL A 100 14.30 -5.71 18.68
C VAL A 100 13.58 -6.78 19.52
N TRP A 101 13.01 -7.79 18.87
CA TRP A 101 12.11 -8.78 19.47
C TRP A 101 12.76 -10.15 19.69
N GLY A 102 13.99 -10.34 19.19
CA GLY A 102 14.81 -11.54 19.35
C GLY A 102 14.73 -12.49 18.17
N GLU A 103 15.55 -13.55 18.21
CA GLU A 103 15.59 -14.62 17.20
C GLU A 103 14.41 -15.60 17.34
N THR A 104 13.18 -15.08 17.23
CA THR A 104 11.98 -15.91 17.26
C THR A 104 11.79 -16.66 15.94
N ALA A 105 11.10 -17.81 15.98
CA ALA A 105 10.91 -18.63 14.79
C ALA A 105 10.26 -17.90 13.61
N PRO A 106 9.20 -17.07 13.77
CA PRO A 106 8.68 -16.24 12.68
C PRO A 106 9.75 -15.40 11.98
N HIS A 107 10.63 -14.73 12.73
CA HIS A 107 11.68 -13.91 12.16
C HIS A 107 12.71 -14.73 11.40
N LEU A 108 13.15 -15.84 11.99
CA LEU A 108 14.10 -16.75 11.36
C LEU A 108 13.52 -17.37 10.07
N LEU A 109 12.23 -17.68 10.04
CA LEU A 109 11.54 -18.18 8.84
C LEU A 109 11.54 -17.14 7.73
N ASN A 110 11.12 -15.90 8.02
CA ASN A 110 11.10 -14.83 7.03
C ASN A 110 12.51 -14.48 6.53
N LEU A 111 13.50 -14.38 7.42
CA LEU A 111 14.89 -14.13 7.03
C LEU A 111 15.47 -15.25 6.16
N ALA A 112 15.14 -16.52 6.44
CA ALA A 112 15.50 -17.62 5.56
C ALA A 112 14.86 -17.46 4.16
N ARG A 113 13.54 -17.22 4.10
CA ARG A 113 12.79 -17.01 2.85
C ARG A 113 13.38 -15.88 2.02
N TYR A 114 13.60 -14.71 2.62
CA TYR A 114 14.12 -13.54 1.92
C TYR A 114 15.54 -13.74 1.42
N ASN A 115 16.43 -14.38 2.20
CA ASN A 115 17.79 -14.64 1.76
C ASN A 115 17.86 -15.70 0.63
N ILE A 116 16.93 -16.67 0.59
CA ILE A 116 16.81 -17.58 -0.57
C ILE A 116 16.51 -16.77 -1.84
N VAL A 117 15.47 -15.94 -1.79
CA VAL A 117 15.02 -15.14 -2.95
C VAL A 117 16.05 -14.09 -3.36
N ASN A 118 16.75 -13.48 -2.40
CA ASN A 118 17.86 -12.55 -2.66
C ASN A 118 19.16 -13.25 -3.12
N LYS A 119 19.13 -14.56 -3.40
CA LYS A 119 20.27 -15.35 -3.90
C LYS A 119 21.47 -15.36 -2.92
N ARG A 120 21.19 -15.43 -1.62
CA ARG A 120 22.16 -15.48 -0.52
C ARG A 120 22.05 -16.81 0.26
N PRO A 121 22.36 -17.96 -0.38
CA PRO A 121 22.03 -19.26 0.17
C PRO A 121 22.75 -19.57 1.49
N GLU A 122 24.01 -19.15 1.63
CA GLU A 122 24.78 -19.38 2.86
C GLU A 122 24.22 -18.61 4.07
N VAL A 123 23.64 -17.43 3.84
CA VAL A 123 22.99 -16.66 4.89
C VAL A 123 21.66 -17.32 5.28
N ALA A 124 20.85 -17.73 4.29
CA ALA A 124 19.61 -18.46 4.55
C ALA A 124 19.86 -19.76 5.34
N ARG A 125 20.92 -20.50 5.01
CA ARG A 125 21.30 -21.75 5.69
C ARG A 125 21.56 -21.55 7.18
N ARG A 126 22.10 -20.40 7.61
CA ARG A 126 22.29 -20.10 9.03
C ARG A 126 20.97 -20.08 9.80
N PHE A 127 19.97 -19.37 9.28
CA PHE A 127 18.63 -19.31 9.89
C PHE A 127 17.92 -20.67 9.86
N ILE A 128 18.02 -21.39 8.74
CA ILE A 128 17.45 -22.75 8.61
C ILE A 128 18.04 -23.71 9.65
N ASN A 129 19.35 -23.67 9.86
CA ASN A 129 20.02 -24.54 10.83
C ASN A 129 19.57 -24.29 12.27
N LEU A 130 19.30 -23.04 12.64
CA LEU A 130 18.72 -22.70 13.95
C LEU A 130 17.31 -23.29 14.08
N LEU A 131 16.47 -23.11 13.06
CA LEU A 131 15.10 -23.62 13.04
C LEU A 131 15.03 -25.17 13.12
N LYS A 132 15.97 -25.89 12.50
CA LYS A 132 16.06 -27.36 12.56
C LYS A 132 16.22 -27.92 13.98
N GLN A 133 16.83 -27.13 14.88
CA GLN A 133 17.03 -27.53 16.28
C GLN A 133 15.71 -27.50 17.07
N SER A 134 14.72 -26.72 16.61
CA SER A 134 13.40 -26.66 17.23
C SER A 134 12.57 -27.92 16.93
N LEU A 135 11.76 -28.36 17.91
CA LEU A 135 10.80 -29.45 17.69
C LEU A 135 9.62 -29.03 16.82
N PHE A 136 9.15 -27.78 16.95
CA PHE A 136 7.93 -27.30 16.31
C PHE A 136 8.15 -26.78 14.88
N TYR A 137 9.35 -26.27 14.58
CA TYR A 137 9.67 -25.65 13.29
C TYR A 137 10.61 -26.47 12.42
N ARG A 138 10.96 -27.71 12.83
CA ARG A 138 11.85 -28.59 12.05
C ARG A 138 11.31 -28.86 10.65
N LYS A 139 10.00 -29.10 10.52
CA LYS A 139 9.35 -29.37 9.23
C LYS A 139 9.45 -28.18 8.29
N ASP A 140 9.19 -26.98 8.79
CA ASP A 140 9.30 -25.75 8.00
C ASP A 140 10.76 -25.50 7.57
N ALA A 141 11.72 -25.80 8.45
CA ALA A 141 13.15 -25.69 8.15
C ALA A 141 13.62 -26.68 7.08
N GLU A 142 13.16 -27.93 7.14
CA GLU A 142 13.42 -28.95 6.11
C GLU A 142 12.83 -28.55 4.76
N GLU A 143 11.65 -27.92 4.75
CA GLU A 143 11.03 -27.42 3.53
C GLU A 143 11.79 -26.21 2.96
N LEU A 144 12.20 -25.27 3.80
CA LEU A 144 13.07 -24.14 3.40
C LEU A 144 14.41 -24.62 2.85
N GLU A 145 14.96 -25.73 3.35
CA GLU A 145 16.19 -26.30 2.81
C GLU A 145 16.00 -26.85 1.39
N LYS A 146 14.85 -27.45 1.07
CA LYS A 146 14.55 -27.85 -0.32
C LYS A 146 14.42 -26.61 -1.22
N GLN A 147 13.73 -25.58 -0.74
CA GLN A 147 13.57 -24.30 -1.46
C GLN A 147 14.91 -23.59 -1.68
N LEU A 148 15.83 -23.68 -0.72
CA LEU A 148 17.19 -23.19 -0.82
C LEU A 148 17.92 -23.83 -2.00
N TYR A 149 17.82 -25.16 -2.18
CA TYR A 149 18.42 -25.86 -3.33
C TYR A 149 17.76 -25.47 -4.66
N ALA A 150 16.44 -25.22 -4.64
CA ALA A 150 15.73 -24.73 -5.82
C ALA A 150 16.01 -23.26 -6.15
N GLY A 151 16.54 -22.47 -5.20
CA GLY A 151 16.80 -21.05 -5.36
C GLY A 151 15.53 -20.18 -5.41
N SER A 152 14.38 -20.70 -4.98
CA SER A 152 13.09 -20.00 -5.05
C SER A 152 12.18 -20.41 -3.89
N VAL A 153 11.31 -19.50 -3.47
CA VAL A 153 10.32 -19.73 -2.41
C VAL A 153 8.93 -19.58 -3.01
N PRO A 154 8.05 -20.61 -2.97
CA PRO A 154 6.70 -20.52 -3.50
C PRO A 154 5.91 -19.35 -2.92
N GLY A 155 5.24 -18.59 -3.79
CA GLY A 155 4.42 -17.44 -3.41
C GLY A 155 5.20 -16.17 -3.03
N LEU A 156 6.54 -16.19 -3.10
CA LEU A 156 7.37 -15.00 -2.86
C LEU A 156 7.99 -14.53 -4.17
N ARG A 157 7.70 -13.29 -4.56
CA ARG A 157 8.16 -12.67 -5.81
C ARG A 157 9.29 -11.68 -5.55
N MET A 158 10.29 -11.64 -6.41
CA MET A 158 11.32 -10.58 -6.43
C MET A 158 11.09 -9.65 -7.63
N ALA A 159 10.41 -8.52 -7.40
CA ALA A 159 10.03 -7.59 -8.46
C ALA A 159 11.24 -7.00 -9.21
N LEU A 160 12.40 -6.95 -8.55
CA LEU A 160 13.63 -6.36 -9.09
C LEU A 160 14.68 -7.42 -9.53
N GLU A 161 14.31 -8.69 -9.69
CA GLU A 161 15.26 -9.78 -9.97
C GLU A 161 16.09 -9.55 -11.24
N ASN A 162 15.47 -9.00 -12.28
CA ASN A 162 16.09 -8.83 -13.60
C ASN A 162 16.68 -7.43 -13.83
N ASN A 163 16.71 -6.58 -12.79
CA ASN A 163 17.25 -5.23 -12.93
C ASN A 163 18.77 -5.25 -12.98
N LYS A 164 19.32 -5.19 -14.20
CA LYS A 164 20.77 -5.21 -14.45
C LYS A 164 21.39 -3.81 -14.53
N GLU A 165 20.57 -2.76 -14.64
CA GLU A 165 21.05 -1.39 -14.86
C GLU A 165 21.60 -0.75 -13.59
N HIS A 166 21.06 -1.14 -12.42
CA HIS A 166 21.44 -0.56 -11.14
C HIS A 166 21.88 -1.66 -10.16
N PRO A 167 23.16 -2.06 -10.16
CA PRO A 167 23.65 -3.13 -9.29
C PRO A 167 23.56 -2.77 -7.80
N ALA A 168 23.50 -1.48 -7.46
CA ALA A 168 23.23 -0.99 -6.12
C ALA A 168 22.23 0.18 -6.17
N ARG A 169 21.13 0.05 -5.41
CA ARG A 169 20.13 1.09 -5.20
C ARG A 169 19.84 1.19 -3.70
N PHE A 170 19.79 2.42 -3.20
CA PHE A 170 19.38 2.70 -1.83
C PHE A 170 17.88 3.01 -1.81
N ALA A 171 17.14 2.30 -0.97
CA ALA A 171 15.72 2.55 -0.80
C ALA A 171 15.49 3.83 0.01
N ASN A 172 14.44 4.57 -0.33
CA ASN A 172 13.93 5.65 0.49
C ASN A 172 13.11 5.10 1.67
N VAL A 173 13.75 5.01 2.83
CA VAL A 173 13.13 4.47 4.05
C VAL A 173 12.11 5.43 4.71
N ILE A 174 12.09 6.71 4.30
CA ILE A 174 11.19 7.74 4.85
C ILE A 174 9.92 7.86 4.00
N ASN A 175 10.04 7.76 2.68
CA ASN A 175 8.94 7.92 1.75
C ASN A 175 8.89 6.78 0.75
N ILE A 176 7.81 6.01 0.78
CA ILE A 176 7.61 4.86 -0.11
C ILE A 176 7.27 5.25 -1.56
N GLY A 177 6.75 6.46 -1.80
CA GLY A 177 6.27 6.91 -3.12
C GLY A 177 7.29 6.72 -4.27
N PRO A 178 8.54 7.20 -4.14
CA PRO A 178 9.58 6.94 -5.13
C PRO A 178 9.89 5.46 -5.36
N GLU A 179 9.74 4.61 -4.35
CA GLU A 179 9.93 3.16 -4.49
C GLU A 179 8.76 2.52 -5.24
N LEU A 180 7.53 2.93 -4.97
CA LEU A 180 6.35 2.46 -5.69
C LEU A 180 6.40 2.84 -7.18
N GLN A 181 6.80 4.08 -7.49
CA GLN A 181 6.99 4.51 -8.87
C GLN A 181 8.06 3.66 -9.56
N TYR A 182 9.20 3.47 -8.92
CA TYR A 182 10.27 2.66 -9.49
C TYR A 182 9.83 1.21 -9.73
N LEU A 183 9.11 0.60 -8.79
CA LEU A 183 8.57 -0.75 -8.96
C LEU A 183 7.61 -0.83 -10.16
N CYS A 184 6.79 0.20 -10.41
CA CYS A 184 5.92 0.25 -11.60
C CYS A 184 6.71 0.33 -12.91
N GLU A 185 7.83 1.07 -12.91
CA GLU A 185 8.70 1.23 -14.08
C GLU A 185 9.48 -0.05 -14.38
N GLN A 186 9.88 -0.81 -13.36
CA GLN A 186 10.70 -2.01 -13.49
C GLN A 186 9.89 -3.31 -13.66
N ASP A 187 8.70 -3.39 -13.05
CA ASP A 187 7.76 -4.51 -13.16
C ASP A 187 6.36 -4.00 -13.49
N THR A 188 6.07 -3.85 -14.79
CA THR A 188 4.75 -3.40 -15.27
C THR A 188 3.62 -4.37 -14.96
N THR A 189 3.92 -5.59 -14.47
CA THR A 189 2.92 -6.57 -14.03
C THR A 189 2.57 -6.42 -12.55
N ASN A 190 3.27 -5.53 -11.82
CA ASN A 190 3.08 -5.31 -10.40
C ASN A 190 1.87 -4.42 -10.09
N ARG A 191 0.69 -5.05 -10.06
CA ARG A 191 -0.56 -4.36 -9.73
C ARG A 191 -0.55 -3.69 -8.37
N MET A 192 0.10 -4.30 -7.36
CA MET A 192 0.20 -3.72 -6.02
C MET A 192 0.96 -2.40 -6.04
N ALA A 193 2.13 -2.39 -6.68
CA ALA A 193 2.94 -1.19 -6.79
C ALA A 193 2.14 -0.03 -7.42
N PHE A 194 1.38 -0.34 -8.48
CA PHE A 194 0.50 0.64 -9.12
C PHE A 194 -0.62 1.12 -8.17
N GLU A 195 -1.42 0.23 -7.61
CA GLU A 195 -2.56 0.64 -6.77
C GLU A 195 -2.12 1.40 -5.51
N TYR A 196 -1.00 0.99 -4.89
CA TYR A 196 -0.40 1.72 -3.78
C TYR A 196 0.18 3.07 -4.21
N LEU A 197 0.83 3.16 -5.38
CA LEU A 197 1.33 4.44 -5.90
C LEU A 197 0.18 5.43 -6.08
N MET A 198 -0.90 5.00 -6.72
CA MET A 198 -2.07 5.84 -6.92
C MET A 198 -2.70 6.24 -5.58
N SER A 199 -2.75 5.32 -4.61
CA SER A 199 -3.26 5.61 -3.27
C SER A 199 -2.39 6.62 -2.51
N ASP A 200 -1.07 6.48 -2.58
CA ASP A 200 -0.09 7.41 -1.99
C ASP A 200 -0.22 8.81 -2.59
N LEU A 201 -0.33 8.91 -3.92
CA LEU A 201 -0.47 10.18 -4.65
C LEU A 201 -1.82 10.86 -4.35
N LEU A 202 -2.91 10.11 -4.23
CA LEU A 202 -4.20 10.66 -3.83
C LEU A 202 -4.16 11.15 -2.38
N LEU A 203 -3.65 10.33 -1.46
CA LEU A 203 -3.57 10.68 -0.05
C LEU A 203 -2.62 11.85 0.22
N SER A 204 -1.55 12.01 -0.56
CA SER A 204 -0.63 13.16 -0.48
C SER A 204 -1.06 14.37 -1.32
N ASN A 205 -2.23 14.32 -1.96
CA ASN A 205 -2.74 15.38 -2.86
C ASN A 205 -1.79 15.74 -4.03
N ASN A 206 -1.04 14.76 -4.55
CA ASN A 206 -0.15 14.97 -5.69
C ASN A 206 -0.84 14.62 -7.01
N VAL A 207 -1.86 15.42 -7.36
CA VAL A 207 -2.74 15.19 -8.52
C VAL A 207 -1.98 15.19 -9.85
N VAL A 208 -0.96 16.04 -10.00
CA VAL A 208 -0.14 16.09 -11.22
C VAL A 208 0.57 14.76 -11.45
N ARG A 209 1.31 14.28 -10.43
CA ARG A 209 1.99 12.99 -10.51
C ARG A 209 1.01 11.82 -10.63
N PHE A 210 -0.17 11.93 -10.02
CA PHE A 210 -1.23 10.94 -10.19
C PHE A 210 -1.58 10.77 -11.68
N VAL A 211 -1.80 11.85 -12.42
CA VAL A 211 -2.10 11.78 -13.86
C VAL A 211 -0.92 11.24 -14.66
N ASP A 212 0.31 11.64 -14.35
CA ASP A 212 1.51 11.15 -15.03
C ASP A 212 1.70 9.62 -14.91
N ASN A 213 1.31 9.06 -13.76
CA ASN A 213 1.42 7.63 -13.45
C ASN A 213 0.18 6.82 -13.83
N LEU A 214 -0.94 7.49 -14.14
CA LEU A 214 -2.19 6.81 -14.49
C LEU A 214 -2.08 5.95 -15.75
N LYS A 215 -1.12 6.24 -16.64
CA LYS A 215 -0.79 5.40 -17.82
C LYS A 215 -0.59 3.92 -17.50
N PHE A 216 -0.08 3.59 -16.31
CA PHE A 216 0.17 2.21 -15.89
C PHE A 216 -1.13 1.40 -15.70
N ILE A 217 -2.28 2.05 -15.54
CA ILE A 217 -3.58 1.37 -15.41
C ILE A 217 -3.87 0.45 -16.60
N ARG A 218 -3.32 0.76 -17.78
CA ARG A 218 -3.51 0.01 -19.03
C ARG A 218 -2.91 -1.40 -18.99
N HIS A 219 -2.00 -1.68 -18.05
CA HIS A 219 -1.42 -3.01 -17.86
C HIS A 219 -2.32 -3.97 -17.10
N PHE A 220 -3.41 -3.47 -16.50
CA PHE A 220 -4.27 -4.25 -15.62
C PHE A 220 -5.72 -4.24 -16.10
N LYS A 221 -6.46 -5.28 -15.73
CA LYS A 221 -7.90 -5.36 -16.00
C LYS A 221 -8.67 -4.77 -14.82
N TYR A 222 -9.32 -3.64 -15.06
CA TYR A 222 -10.28 -3.04 -14.15
C TYR A 222 -11.70 -3.16 -14.76
N PRO A 223 -12.72 -3.56 -13.98
CA PRO A 223 -14.11 -3.52 -14.41
C PRO A 223 -14.53 -2.14 -14.94
N GLU A 224 -14.11 -1.11 -14.23
CA GLU A 224 -14.30 0.29 -14.60
C GLU A 224 -13.19 1.16 -13.97
N MET A 225 -13.09 2.41 -14.40
CA MET A 225 -12.19 3.35 -13.76
C MET A 225 -12.63 3.58 -12.31
N PRO A 226 -11.75 3.38 -11.30
CA PRO A 226 -12.13 3.59 -9.91
C PRO A 226 -12.68 5.00 -9.66
N PRO A 227 -13.75 5.16 -8.84
CA PRO A 227 -14.39 6.46 -8.62
C PRO A 227 -13.42 7.54 -8.14
N ALA A 228 -12.56 7.23 -7.18
CA ALA A 228 -11.54 8.14 -6.67
C ALA A 228 -10.59 8.64 -7.78
N TYR A 229 -10.32 7.81 -8.80
CA TYR A 229 -9.44 8.16 -9.90
C TYR A 229 -10.11 9.12 -10.87
N GLN A 230 -11.40 8.89 -11.16
CA GLN A 230 -12.23 9.86 -11.92
C GLN A 230 -12.32 11.19 -11.19
N GLU A 231 -12.53 11.15 -9.87
CA GLU A 231 -12.62 12.34 -9.01
C GLU A 231 -11.33 13.17 -9.05
N ALA A 232 -10.16 12.53 -8.95
CA ALA A 232 -8.85 13.19 -9.03
C ALA A 232 -8.53 13.71 -10.43
N LEU A 233 -8.85 12.93 -11.48
CA LEU A 233 -8.67 13.35 -12.86
C LEU A 233 -9.51 14.61 -13.17
N TYR A 234 -10.70 14.72 -12.59
CA TYR A 234 -11.52 15.92 -12.72
C TYR A 234 -10.91 17.13 -12.00
N ILE A 235 -10.31 16.94 -10.81
CA ILE A 235 -9.57 18.03 -10.14
C ILE A 235 -8.39 18.50 -11.00
N TYR A 236 -7.65 17.57 -11.62
CA TYR A 236 -6.60 17.93 -12.57
C TYR A 236 -7.16 18.75 -13.75
N LYS A 237 -8.26 18.29 -14.37
CA LYS A 237 -8.93 18.96 -15.48
C LYS A 237 -9.31 20.41 -15.15
N LEU A 238 -9.76 20.69 -13.93
CA LEU A 238 -10.12 22.05 -13.49
C LEU A 238 -8.88 22.95 -13.29
N GLY A 239 -7.70 22.38 -13.08
CA GLY A 239 -6.46 23.11 -12.80
C GLY A 239 -5.58 23.38 -14.02
N VAL A 240 -5.89 22.83 -15.19
CA VAL A 240 -5.08 22.96 -16.41
C VAL A 240 -5.94 23.37 -17.61
N ASP A 241 -5.31 23.87 -18.67
CA ASP A 241 -5.99 24.16 -19.93
C ASP A 241 -6.37 22.87 -20.69
N GLY A 242 -7.26 23.01 -21.68
CA GLY A 242 -7.79 21.87 -22.45
C GLY A 242 -6.74 21.11 -23.26
N GLU A 243 -5.68 21.77 -23.74
CA GLU A 243 -4.60 21.11 -24.48
C GLU A 243 -3.77 20.24 -23.53
N THR A 244 -3.40 20.79 -22.37
CA THR A 244 -2.67 20.08 -21.31
C THR A 244 -3.47 18.87 -20.81
N PHE A 245 -4.78 19.02 -20.57
CA PHE A 245 -5.63 17.90 -20.17
C PHE A 245 -5.68 16.81 -21.25
N SER A 246 -5.84 17.19 -22.52
CA SER A 246 -5.94 16.25 -23.65
C SER A 246 -4.68 15.38 -23.80
N LYS A 247 -3.50 15.91 -23.47
CA LYS A 247 -2.23 15.15 -23.49
C LYS A 247 -2.19 13.98 -22.51
N SER A 248 -3.03 13.97 -21.47
CA SER A 248 -3.15 12.83 -20.54
C SER A 248 -3.68 11.57 -21.23
N GLY A 249 -4.45 11.71 -22.32
CA GLY A 249 -5.10 10.60 -23.00
C GLY A 249 -6.22 9.93 -22.18
N PHE A 250 -6.74 10.60 -21.15
CA PHE A 250 -7.87 10.13 -20.34
C PHE A 250 -9.04 11.13 -20.40
N ASN A 251 -10.25 10.61 -20.19
CA ASN A 251 -11.47 11.41 -20.14
C ASN A 251 -12.13 11.28 -18.77
N VAL A 252 -12.81 12.36 -18.36
CA VAL A 252 -13.68 12.35 -17.18
C VAL A 252 -15.10 12.02 -17.64
N SER A 253 -15.77 11.12 -16.92
CA SER A 253 -17.17 10.78 -17.21
C SER A 253 -18.10 11.96 -16.89
N GLU A 254 -19.16 12.15 -17.70
CA GLU A 254 -20.18 13.17 -17.43
C GLU A 254 -20.82 12.99 -16.04
N ASN A 255 -20.92 11.75 -15.55
CA ASN A 255 -21.45 11.47 -14.22
C ASN A 255 -20.57 12.08 -13.12
N THR A 256 -19.25 11.98 -13.25
CA THR A 256 -18.30 12.60 -12.33
C THR A 256 -18.47 14.12 -12.30
N GLU A 257 -18.64 14.75 -13.47
CA GLU A 257 -18.84 16.20 -13.55
C GLU A 257 -20.16 16.63 -12.87
N LYS A 258 -21.26 15.92 -13.14
CA LYS A 258 -22.57 16.16 -12.48
C LYS A 258 -22.47 15.97 -10.96
N ARG A 259 -21.77 14.92 -10.51
CA ARG A 259 -21.51 14.67 -9.08
C ARG A 259 -20.72 15.81 -8.44
N PHE A 260 -19.71 16.36 -9.12
CA PHE A 260 -18.96 17.50 -8.60
C PHE A 260 -19.80 18.77 -8.53
N GLN A 261 -20.63 19.06 -9.54
CA GLN A 261 -21.55 20.20 -9.48
C GLN A 261 -22.51 20.10 -8.30
N ARG A 262 -23.04 18.90 -8.02
CA ARG A 262 -23.84 18.62 -6.82
C ARG A 262 -23.05 18.86 -5.54
N TYR A 263 -21.83 18.33 -5.45
CA TYR A 263 -20.92 18.55 -4.32
C TYR A 263 -20.70 20.04 -4.05
N TYR A 264 -20.34 20.80 -5.09
CA TYR A 264 -20.09 22.24 -5.02
C TYR A 264 -21.33 23.03 -4.57
N ASN A 265 -22.51 22.70 -5.10
CA ASN A 265 -23.77 23.34 -4.71
C ASN A 265 -24.13 23.09 -3.23
N LEU A 266 -23.95 21.86 -2.74
CA LEU A 266 -24.18 21.56 -1.32
C LEU A 266 -23.18 22.31 -0.42
N TYR A 267 -21.93 22.44 -0.86
CA TYR A 267 -20.89 23.17 -0.15
C TYR A 267 -21.24 24.66 -0.04
N LYS A 268 -21.52 25.30 -1.18
CA LYS A 268 -21.87 26.73 -1.28
C LYS A 268 -23.11 27.09 -0.44
N ASN A 269 -24.11 26.21 -0.44
CA ASN A 269 -25.34 26.39 0.34
C ASN A 269 -25.21 25.96 1.81
N ARG A 270 -23.99 25.65 2.28
CA ARG A 270 -23.67 25.23 3.65
C ARG A 270 -24.48 24.01 4.15
N GLN A 271 -24.89 23.12 3.24
CA GLN A 271 -25.65 21.90 3.57
C GLN A 271 -24.73 20.75 4.03
N MET A 272 -23.94 20.99 5.08
CA MET A 272 -22.81 20.13 5.48
C MET A 272 -23.23 18.70 5.85
N GLN A 273 -24.39 18.51 6.47
CA GLN A 273 -24.89 17.17 6.81
C GLN A 273 -25.18 16.34 5.55
N ARG A 274 -25.85 16.93 4.55
CA ARG A 274 -26.13 16.29 3.27
C ARG A 274 -24.86 16.07 2.46
N LEU A 275 -23.96 17.05 2.46
CA LEU A 275 -22.66 16.93 1.80
C LEU A 275 -21.87 15.73 2.34
N LYS A 276 -21.80 15.58 3.67
CA LYS A 276 -21.12 14.43 4.29
C LYS A 276 -21.84 13.11 3.98
N ALA A 277 -23.17 13.09 3.99
CA ALA A 277 -23.94 11.88 3.71
C ALA A 277 -23.79 11.41 2.25
N GLU A 278 -23.79 12.34 1.29
CA GLU A 278 -23.72 12.02 -0.15
C GLU A 278 -22.28 11.81 -0.65
N PHE A 279 -21.29 12.50 -0.06
CA PHE A 279 -19.92 12.56 -0.59
C PHE A 279 -18.84 12.25 0.43
N GLY A 280 -19.18 11.81 1.64
CA GLY A 280 -18.23 11.54 2.72
C GLY A 280 -17.13 10.55 2.35
N ASN A 281 -17.39 9.68 1.38
CA ASN A 281 -16.46 8.67 0.86
C ASN A 281 -15.74 9.07 -0.43
N THR A 282 -15.75 10.35 -0.80
CA THR A 282 -15.08 10.84 -2.01
C THR A 282 -13.71 11.42 -1.72
N TYR A 283 -12.86 11.39 -2.74
CA TYR A 283 -11.58 12.10 -2.73
C TYR A 283 -11.78 13.59 -2.46
N TRP A 284 -12.86 14.19 -2.97
CA TRP A 284 -13.15 15.61 -2.75
C TRP A 284 -13.44 15.95 -1.30
N TYR A 285 -14.22 15.10 -0.62
CA TYR A 285 -14.47 15.25 0.81
C TYR A 285 -13.22 15.04 1.64
N TYR A 286 -12.42 14.04 1.28
CA TYR A 286 -11.13 13.81 1.90
C TYR A 286 -10.25 15.07 1.86
N LEU A 287 -10.03 15.66 0.69
CA LEU A 287 -9.20 16.86 0.54
C LEU A 287 -9.73 18.06 1.33
N ASN A 288 -11.04 18.30 1.32
CA ASN A 288 -11.62 19.49 1.96
C ASN A 288 -11.71 19.40 3.49
N PHE A 289 -11.84 18.20 4.06
CA PHE A 289 -12.22 18.04 5.47
C PHE A 289 -11.38 17.06 6.29
N ILE A 290 -10.61 16.16 5.66
CA ILE A 290 -9.90 15.08 6.36
C ILE A 290 -8.39 15.15 6.17
N SER A 291 -7.91 15.52 4.98
CA SER A 291 -6.50 15.39 4.59
C SER A 291 -5.56 16.13 5.57
N PRO A 292 -4.50 15.44 6.07
CA PRO A 292 -3.52 16.07 6.93
C PRO A 292 -2.50 16.93 6.16
N TYR A 293 -2.44 16.80 4.82
CA TYR A 293 -1.46 17.51 3.99
C TYR A 293 -1.91 18.89 3.53
N GLY A 294 -3.18 19.24 3.77
CA GLY A 294 -3.74 20.56 3.52
C GLY A 294 -3.73 20.98 2.06
N ASP A 295 -4.90 21.02 1.44
CA ASP A 295 -5.22 21.95 0.34
C ASP A 295 -6.70 21.78 0.04
N LYS A 296 -7.49 22.83 0.32
CA LYS A 296 -8.93 22.80 0.05
C LYS A 296 -9.16 22.99 -1.44
N ILE A 297 -9.85 22.05 -2.08
CA ILE A 297 -10.35 22.16 -3.46
C ILE A 297 -11.20 23.42 -3.60
N ILE A 298 -11.94 23.79 -2.55
CA ILE A 298 -12.75 24.99 -2.49
C ILE A 298 -12.20 25.90 -1.39
N ARG A 299 -11.65 27.06 -1.79
CA ARG A 299 -11.24 28.11 -0.86
C ARG A 299 -12.45 29.00 -0.52
N ASN A 300 -12.56 29.41 0.75
CA ASN A 300 -13.57 30.37 1.21
C ASN A 300 -13.39 31.73 0.58
#